data_AF-A0A365GZA9-F1
#
_entry.id   AF-A0A365GZA9-F1
#
_cell.length_a   1.000
_cell.length_b   1.000
_cell.length_c   1.000
_cell.angle_alpha   90.00
_cell.angle_beta   90.00
_cell.angle_gamma   90.00
#
_symmetry.space_group_name_H-M   'P 1'
#
loop_
_entity.id
_entity.type
_entity.pdbx_description
1 polymer ?
#
loop_
_entity_poly.entity_id
_entity_poly.type
_entity_poly.pdbx_seq_one_letter_code
_entity_poly.pdbx_strand_id
1 'polypeptide(L)' 'MTAQPFLQIVRGDPTPEEIAALVAVLTARARAAAGPPPRRTSEWTARSRGVRAPVAAGPGAWRASALPR' A
#
# COMPACT_ATOMS: atom_id res chain seq x y z
N MET A 1 -11.93 -26.97 18.05
CA MET A 1 -10.58 -26.53 17.64
C MET A 1 -10.47 -25.04 17.86
N THR A 2 -9.75 -24.60 18.90
CA THR A 2 -9.46 -23.17 19.09
C THR A 2 -8.32 -22.78 18.15
N ALA A 3 -8.53 -21.74 17.34
CA ALA A 3 -7.48 -21.21 16.48
C ALA A 3 -6.38 -20.56 17.35
N GLN A 4 -5.11 -20.77 16.97
CA GLN A 4 -4.01 -20.11 17.66
C GLN A 4 -4.03 -18.58 17.39
N PRO A 5 -3.72 -17.75 18.40
CA PRO A 5 -3.71 -16.31 18.24
C PRO A 5 -2.55 -15.88 17.33
N PHE A 6 -2.80 -14.87 16.48
CA PHE A 6 -1.78 -14.28 15.62
C PHE A 6 -0.70 -13.51 16.42
N LEU A 7 -1.09 -12.91 17.55
CA LEU A 7 -0.20 -12.22 18.48
C LEU A 7 -0.68 -12.48 19.91
N GLN A 8 0.24 -12.81 20.82
CA GLN A 8 -0.04 -13.00 22.24
C GLN A 8 0.82 -12.07 23.08
N ILE A 9 0.19 -11.30 23.96
CA ILE A 9 0.88 -10.46 24.94
C ILE A 9 1.13 -11.32 26.18
N VAL A 10 2.40 -11.55 26.50
CA VAL A 10 2.82 -12.42 27.62
C VAL A 10 2.94 -11.62 28.93
N ARG A 11 3.32 -10.34 28.85
CA ARG A 11 3.47 -9.42 29.99
C ARG A 11 2.95 -8.04 29.59
N GLY A 12 2.24 -7.38 30.50
CA GLY A 12 1.76 -6.00 30.33
C GLY A 12 2.78 -4.96 30.82
N ASP A 13 2.49 -3.68 30.53
CA ASP A 13 3.31 -2.50 30.87
C ASP A 13 4.67 -2.41 30.16
N PRO A 14 4.71 -2.44 28.80
CA PRO A 14 5.94 -2.20 28.07
C PRO A 14 6.39 -0.75 28.19
N THR A 15 7.70 -0.55 28.24
CA THR A 15 8.31 0.79 28.13
C THR A 15 8.00 1.43 26.77
N PRO A 16 8.02 2.77 26.66
CA PRO A 16 7.87 3.46 25.38
C PRO A 16 8.86 2.96 24.30
N GLU A 17 10.09 2.63 24.69
CA GLU A 17 11.13 2.09 23.83
C GLU A 17 10.77 0.71 23.28
N GLU A 18 10.20 -0.17 24.11
CA GLU A 18 9.74 -1.50 23.68
C GLU A 18 8.55 -1.40 22.73
N ILE A 19 7.61 -0.48 22.97
CA ILE A 19 6.51 -0.20 22.05
C ILE A 19 7.07 0.28 20.70
N ALA A 20 8.03 1.21 20.72
CA ALA A 20 8.67 1.72 19.52
C ALA A 20 9.39 0.60 18.75
N ALA A 21 10.14 -0.25 19.44
CA ALA A 21 10.83 -1.40 18.83
C ALA A 21 9.84 -2.38 18.19
N LEU A 22 8.74 -2.70 18.87
CA LEU A 22 7.70 -3.59 18.32
C LEU A 22 7.08 -3.01 17.04
N VAL A 23 6.69 -1.73 17.06
CA VAL A 23 6.13 -1.05 15.89
C VAL A 23 7.13 -1.01 14.74
N ALA A 24 8.40 -0.71 15.02
CA ALA A 24 9.45 -0.69 14.02
C ALA A 24 9.63 -2.05 13.33
N VAL A 25 9.66 -3.14 14.11
CA VAL A 25 9.80 -4.50 13.57
C VAL A 25 8.58 -4.90 12.74
N LEU A 26 7.36 -4.66 13.25
CA LEU A 26 6.13 -5.01 12.55
C LEU A 26 5.98 -4.22 11.24
N THR A 27 6.27 -2.92 11.25
CA THR A 27 6.23 -2.10 10.04
C THR A 27 7.30 -2.48 9.02
N ALA A 28 8.52 -2.80 9.47
CA ALA A 28 9.57 -3.31 8.59
C ALA A 28 9.15 -4.62 7.92
N ARG A 29 8.57 -5.56 8.68
CA ARG A 29 8.05 -6.82 8.13
C ARG A 29 6.90 -6.61 7.16
N ALA A 30 5.96 -5.74 7.49
CA ALA A 30 4.84 -5.41 6.61
C ALA A 30 5.33 -4.81 5.28
N ARG A 31 6.34 -3.93 5.32
CA ARG A 31 6.96 -3.36 4.12
C ARG A 31 7.71 -4.40 3.29
N ALA A 32 8.42 -5.33 3.94
CA ALA A 32 9.11 -6.41 3.24
C ALA A 32 8.12 -7.41 2.60
N ALA A 33 6.96 -7.62 3.23
CA ALA A 33 5.88 -8.45 2.68
C ALA A 33 5.08 -7.73 1.58
N ALA A 34 5.11 -6.39 1.55
CA ALA A 34 4.51 -5.64 0.47
C ALA A 34 5.32 -5.89 -0.81
N GLY A 35 4.66 -6.45 -1.83
CA GLY A 35 5.25 -6.60 -3.15
C GLY A 35 5.65 -5.24 -3.75
N PRO A 36 6.50 -5.23 -4.79
CA PRO A 36 6.90 -3.99 -5.43
C PRO A 36 5.66 -3.22 -5.91
N PRO A 37 5.67 -1.87 -5.78
CA PRO A 37 4.55 -1.08 -6.30
C PRO A 37 4.38 -1.35 -7.79
N PRO A 38 3.14 -1.34 -8.31
CA PRO A 38 2.90 -1.52 -9.74
C PRO A 38 3.69 -0.45 -10.51
N ARG A 39 4.34 -0.86 -11.61
CA ARG A 39 4.99 0.08 -12.52
C ARG A 39 3.95 1.11 -12.98
N ARG A 40 4.17 2.37 -12.63
CA ARG A 40 3.40 3.48 -13.19
C ARG A 40 4.06 3.94 -14.47
N THR A 41 3.37 3.75 -15.59
CA THR A 41 3.72 4.43 -16.84
C THR A 41 3.35 5.90 -16.71
N SER A 42 4.15 6.79 -17.30
CA SER A 42 3.78 8.21 -17.37
C SER A 42 2.47 8.35 -18.14
N GLU A 43 1.48 8.92 -17.47
CA GLU A 43 0.17 9.22 -18.06
C GLU A 43 0.29 10.25 -19.20
N TRP A 44 1.27 11.16 -19.14
CA TRP A 44 1.51 12.15 -20.21
C TRP A 44 1.89 11.52 -21.54
N THR A 45 2.54 10.35 -21.53
CA THR A 45 3.00 9.65 -22.74
C THR A 45 2.13 8.44 -23.09
N ALA A 46 0.99 8.26 -22.40
CA ALA A 46 0.14 7.10 -22.61
C ALA A 46 -0.61 7.19 -23.96
N ARG A 47 -0.24 6.34 -24.92
CA ARG A 47 -0.84 6.30 -26.26
C ARG A 47 -2.36 6.09 -26.26
N SER A 48 -2.89 5.39 -25.25
CA SER A 48 -4.33 5.20 -25.05
C SER A 48 -5.12 6.50 -24.92
N ARG A 49 -4.46 7.63 -24.62
CA ARG A 49 -5.10 8.97 -24.54
C ARG A 49 -5.33 9.62 -25.91
N GLY A 50 -4.54 9.25 -26.92
CA GLY A 50 -4.71 9.74 -28.30
C GLY A 50 -5.94 9.16 -29.01
N VAL A 51 -6.69 8.28 -28.35
CA VAL A 51 -7.92 7.66 -28.86
C VAL A 51 -9.03 7.82 -27.83
N ARG A 52 -10.26 8.01 -28.29
CA ARG A 52 -11.43 8.12 -27.40
C ARG A 52 -11.68 6.75 -26.75
N ALA A 53 -11.55 6.67 -25.43
CA ALA A 53 -11.86 5.48 -24.64
C ALA A 53 -12.81 5.82 -23.47
N PRO A 54 -13.60 4.85 -22.98
CA PRO A 54 -14.38 5.02 -21.75
C PRO A 54 -13.48 5.30 -20.54
N VAL A 55 -13.98 6.09 -19.58
CA VAL A 55 -13.28 6.31 -18.31
C VAL A 55 -13.44 5.07 -17.44
N ALA A 56 -12.31 4.42 -17.10
CA ALA A 56 -12.29 3.30 -16.17
C ALA A 56 -12.01 3.77 -14.74
N ALA A 57 -12.70 3.19 -13.76
CA ALA A 57 -12.33 3.34 -12.36
C ALA A 57 -11.06 2.53 -12.06
N GLY A 58 -10.12 3.12 -11.32
CA GLY A 58 -8.89 2.43 -10.95
C GLY A 58 -7.83 3.34 -10.33
N PRO A 59 -6.70 2.75 -9.88
CA PRO A 59 -5.60 3.51 -9.31
C PRO A 59 -5.12 4.61 -10.26
N GLY A 60 -5.12 5.85 -9.78
CA GLY A 60 -4.69 7.01 -10.59
C GLY A 60 -5.73 7.57 -11.55
N ALA A 61 -6.89 6.95 -11.72
CA ALA A 61 -7.94 7.40 -12.65
C ALA A 61 -8.44 8.83 -12.35
N TRP A 62 -8.58 9.19 -11.06
CA TRP A 62 -8.98 10.54 -10.66
C TRP A 62 -7.95 11.61 -11.04
N ARG A 63 -6.64 11.30 -10.95
CA ARG A 63 -5.59 12.23 -11.41
C ARG A 63 -5.53 12.28 -12.93
N ALA A 64 -5.77 11.16 -13.59
CA ALA A 64 -5.72 11.03 -15.04
C ALA A 64 -6.82 11.83 -15.76
N SER A 65 -7.98 12.03 -15.14
CA SER A 65 -9.12 12.75 -15.72
C SER A 65 -8.88 14.26 -15.90
N ALA A 66 -7.96 14.85 -15.14
CA ALA A 66 -7.63 16.28 -15.21
C ALA A 66 -6.51 16.61 -16.23
N LEU A 67 -5.92 15.60 -16.86
CA LEU A 67 -4.83 15.80 -17.82
C LEU A 67 -5.38 16.04 -19.24
N PRO A 68 -4.67 16.83 -20.09
CA PRO A 68 -5.05 17.04 -21.49
C PRO A 68 -5.17 15.72 -22.28
N ARG A 69 -6.04 15.71 -23.30
CA ARG A 69 -6.15 14.62 -24.28
C ARG A 69 -5.31 14.91 -25.51
#